data_AF-A0A377FTH6-F1
#
_entry.id   AF-A0A377FTH6-F1
#
_cell.length_a   1.000
_cell.length_b   1.000
_cell.length_c   1.000
_cell.angle_alpha   90.00
_cell.angle_beta   90.00
_cell.angle_gamma   90.00
#
_symmetry.space_group_name_H-M   'P 1'
#
loop_
_entity.id
_entity.type
_entity.pdbx_description
1 polymer ?
#
loop_
_entity_poly.entity_id
_entity_poly.type
_entity_poly.pdbx_seq_one_letter_code
_entity_poly.pdbx_strand_id
1 'polypeptide(L)'
;MNRERCKTKYFYLIAFGLILTLSGCDESEDVVRYNYIESHWTAERVTMDEQVQQADPKTILTQCEEQELVSEIEGEALTMLGIAYATRMPFTEQDGTTYAFTQVAYVEGESLYALCQSNHLEGYRAVKLETRPDFLKDEQGIEIPIRPHIESATDEARDTLQRKDSIYEDGQGQIIRPFTETLMTISPSFNGVIEFGIGDEGIYHPYFDFAPYLVKQDTYVALGYDVSTNLPYMLLSHDGRYYGTHPIHDSDFIQGADHVSVRALVEEKTLDPLQPSPLYELTFELDGQIVTKKLSIRFHPNALLREPSAVEPMSLAYLHRSAYQPNVPFYYPDAISLGHDAHERLIEALNEASPTKRVGESGAYNYLTLFQGNRGQQFELSYHKRSSKLDVYIKEIDTERQFKLTSEGAETFQDVFPQAFE
;
A
#
# COMPACT_ATOMS: atom_id res chain seq x y z
N MET A 1 -44.69 59.60 24.46
CA MET A 1 -44.22 60.45 25.59
C MET A 1 -42.74 60.75 25.38
N ASN A 2 -42.45 62.04 25.23
CA ASN A 2 -41.17 62.76 25.30
C ASN A 2 -39.98 62.31 24.45
N ARG A 3 -39.87 62.93 23.27
CA ARG A 3 -38.60 63.31 22.65
C ARG A 3 -38.59 64.84 22.54
N GLU A 4 -37.69 65.51 23.25
CA GLU A 4 -37.22 66.86 22.91
C GLU A 4 -35.77 67.05 23.40
N ARG A 5 -34.93 67.58 22.49
CA ARG A 5 -33.91 68.64 22.66
C ARG A 5 -32.70 68.35 23.59
N CYS A 6 -31.49 68.90 23.42
CA CYS A 6 -30.80 69.73 22.43
C CYS A 6 -29.35 69.91 22.94
N LYS A 7 -28.34 69.94 22.05
CA LYS A 7 -27.02 70.65 22.10
C LYS A 7 -26.21 70.61 23.43
N THR A 8 -24.88 70.42 23.39
CA THR A 8 -23.93 71.54 23.22
C THR A 8 -22.47 71.06 23.06
N LYS A 9 -21.79 71.80 22.18
CA LYS A 9 -20.36 72.01 21.87
C LYS A 9 -19.28 71.53 22.87
N TYR A 10 -18.28 70.89 22.28
CA TYR A 10 -16.81 70.99 22.48
C TYR A 10 -16.29 71.79 23.69
N PHE A 11 -15.49 71.11 24.53
CA PHE A 11 -14.30 71.70 25.15
C PHE A 11 -13.19 70.63 25.31
N TYR A 12 -11.96 71.11 25.14
CA TYR A 12 -10.66 70.47 25.01
C TYR A 12 -10.24 69.39 26.05
N LEU A 13 -9.59 68.32 25.54
CA LEU A 13 -8.27 67.78 25.94
C LEU A 13 -7.98 67.56 27.44
N ILE A 14 -7.94 66.29 27.90
CA ILE A 14 -6.86 65.74 28.73
C ILE A 14 -6.69 64.25 28.39
N ALA A 15 -5.49 63.90 27.93
CA ALA A 15 -5.00 62.55 27.77
C ALA A 15 -4.82 61.89 29.14
N PHE A 16 -5.32 60.66 29.34
CA PHE A 16 -4.73 59.69 30.26
C PHE A 16 -5.33 58.30 30.03
N GLY A 17 -4.46 57.33 29.73
CA GLY A 17 -4.67 55.94 30.15
C GLY A 17 -5.58 55.05 29.31
N LEU A 18 -5.27 54.86 28.02
CA LEU A 18 -5.58 53.59 27.36
C LEU A 18 -4.30 52.75 27.36
N ILE A 19 -4.08 52.07 28.49
CA ILE A 19 -3.30 50.84 28.50
C ILE A 19 -4.14 49.85 27.68
N LEU A 20 -3.87 49.83 26.37
CA LEU A 20 -4.23 48.72 25.53
C LEU A 20 -3.45 47.53 26.06
N THR A 21 -4.15 46.67 26.79
CA THR A 21 -3.73 45.29 27.03
C THR A 21 -3.60 44.63 25.66
N LEU A 22 -2.40 44.72 25.08
CA LEU A 22 -1.89 43.76 24.11
C LEU A 22 -1.66 42.44 24.86
N SER A 23 -2.75 41.79 25.28
CA SER A 23 -2.73 40.34 25.43
C SER A 23 -2.78 39.79 24.03
N GLY A 24 -1.60 39.60 23.42
CA GLY A 24 -1.48 38.68 22.31
C GLY A 24 -2.01 37.34 22.81
N CYS A 25 -3.15 36.91 22.27
CA CYS A 25 -3.40 35.48 22.17
C CYS A 25 -2.29 34.97 21.26
N ASP A 26 -1.22 34.45 21.84
CA ASP A 26 -0.36 33.50 21.13
C ASP A 26 -1.31 32.36 20.74
N GLU A 27 -1.66 32.28 19.46
CA GLU A 27 -2.06 31.00 18.90
C GLU A 27 -0.86 30.09 19.13
N SER A 28 -1.01 29.12 20.03
CA SER A 28 0.03 28.13 20.30
C SER A 28 0.34 27.44 18.97
N GLU A 29 1.52 27.72 18.43
CA GLU A 29 1.93 27.20 17.15
C GLU A 29 2.27 25.72 17.29
N ASP A 30 1.50 24.83 16.66
CA ASP A 30 1.77 23.38 16.74
C ASP A 30 3.18 23.07 16.21
N VAL A 31 3.96 22.37 17.02
CA VAL A 31 5.37 22.03 16.74
C VAL A 31 5.44 20.86 15.76
N VAL A 32 4.68 19.80 16.03
CA VAL A 32 4.64 18.60 15.19
C VAL A 32 3.61 18.79 14.08
N ARG A 33 4.06 18.80 12.83
CA ARG A 33 3.22 18.92 11.62
C ARG A 33 3.73 17.99 10.53
N TYR A 34 3.09 16.85 10.39
CA TYR A 34 3.48 15.86 9.39
C TYR A 34 3.14 16.32 7.98
N ASN A 35 4.14 16.30 7.10
CA ASN A 35 3.99 16.56 5.66
C ASN A 35 4.87 15.60 4.84
N TYR A 36 4.79 15.63 3.52
CA TYR A 36 5.72 14.89 2.68
C TYR A 36 7.08 15.57 2.67
N ILE A 37 8.12 14.82 3.03
CA ILE A 37 9.50 15.27 2.93
C ILE A 37 10.01 14.82 1.57
N GLU A 38 9.98 15.71 0.58
CA GLU A 38 10.30 15.39 -0.83
C GLU A 38 11.65 14.65 -0.98
N SER A 39 12.66 15.05 -0.21
CA SER A 39 13.99 14.43 -0.24
C SER A 39 14.01 12.96 0.18
N HIS A 40 12.96 12.44 0.81
CA HIS A 40 12.89 11.03 1.24
C HIS A 40 12.31 10.11 0.18
N TRP A 41 11.70 10.67 -0.86
CA TRP A 41 10.96 9.92 -1.84
C TRP A 41 11.68 9.90 -3.17
N THR A 42 11.80 8.70 -3.74
CA THR A 42 12.08 8.54 -5.17
C THR A 42 10.77 8.31 -5.87
N ALA A 43 10.56 9.02 -6.98
CA ALA A 43 9.33 8.92 -7.75
C ALA A 43 9.64 8.64 -9.21
N GLU A 44 9.00 7.61 -9.71
CA GLU A 44 9.23 7.07 -11.04
C GLU A 44 7.90 6.75 -11.72
N ARG A 45 7.88 6.90 -13.03
CA ARG A 45 6.78 6.50 -13.90
C ARG A 45 7.28 5.42 -14.84
N VAL A 46 6.48 4.37 -15.02
CA VAL A 46 6.71 3.34 -16.01
C VAL A 46 5.69 3.52 -17.13
N THR A 47 6.18 3.76 -18.35
CA THR A 47 5.33 3.84 -19.55
C THR A 47 5.00 2.43 -20.08
N MET A 48 4.10 2.37 -21.06
CA MET A 48 3.74 1.10 -21.72
C MET A 48 4.94 0.40 -22.40
N ASP A 49 5.92 1.18 -22.86
CA ASP A 49 7.19 0.67 -23.43
C ASP A 49 8.24 0.34 -22.35
N GLU A 50 7.81 0.21 -21.09
CA GLU A 50 8.65 -0.06 -19.92
C GLU A 50 9.75 1.00 -19.67
N GLN A 51 9.58 2.21 -20.22
CA GLN A 51 10.53 3.28 -19.97
C GLN A 51 10.28 3.91 -18.60
N VAL A 52 11.33 3.99 -17.80
CA VAL A 52 11.30 4.63 -16.49
C VAL A 52 11.62 6.11 -16.63
N GLN A 53 10.72 6.97 -16.16
CA GLN A 53 10.87 8.43 -16.17
C GLN A 53 10.74 8.98 -14.75
N GLN A 54 11.55 9.97 -14.39
CA GLN A 54 11.42 10.63 -13.09
C GLN A 54 10.08 11.38 -13.00
N ALA A 55 9.43 11.26 -11.86
CA ALA A 55 8.16 11.91 -11.56
C ALA A 55 8.28 12.83 -10.33
N ASP A 56 7.27 13.68 -10.11
CA ASP A 56 7.14 14.45 -8.89
C ASP A 56 6.54 13.56 -7.78
N PRO A 57 7.27 13.30 -6.67
CA PRO A 57 6.75 12.49 -5.58
C PRO A 57 5.46 13.05 -4.98
N LYS A 58 5.34 14.38 -4.86
CA LYS A 58 4.19 15.01 -4.21
C LYS A 58 2.90 14.70 -4.97
N THR A 59 2.91 14.85 -6.29
CA THR A 59 1.77 14.52 -7.16
C THR A 59 1.31 13.07 -6.98
N ILE A 60 2.24 12.11 -6.90
CA ILE A 60 1.90 10.69 -6.72
C ILE A 60 1.31 10.44 -5.33
N LEU A 61 1.95 10.98 -4.29
CA LEU A 61 1.58 10.73 -2.89
C LEU A 61 0.23 11.33 -2.50
N THR A 62 -0.19 12.45 -3.13
CA THR A 62 -1.46 13.13 -2.80
C THR A 62 -2.61 12.80 -3.74
N GLN A 63 -2.35 12.07 -4.84
CA GLN A 63 -3.30 11.89 -5.94
C GLN A 63 -4.70 11.44 -5.50
N CYS A 64 -4.78 10.50 -4.54
CA CYS A 64 -6.04 9.99 -3.97
C CYS A 64 -6.28 10.40 -2.50
N GLU A 65 -5.58 11.41 -1.99
CA GLU A 65 -5.83 11.97 -0.66
C GLU A 65 -6.66 13.25 -0.69
N GLU A 66 -6.52 14.06 -1.75
CA GLU A 66 -7.10 15.41 -1.82
C GLU A 66 -8.46 15.47 -2.53
N GLN A 67 -8.87 14.39 -3.20
CA GLN A 67 -10.05 14.34 -4.06
C GLN A 67 -11.11 13.37 -3.53
N GLU A 68 -12.36 13.55 -4.00
CA GLU A 68 -13.46 12.66 -3.65
C GLU A 68 -13.23 11.26 -4.23
N LEU A 69 -13.30 10.26 -3.36
CA LEU A 69 -13.09 8.87 -3.75
C LEU A 69 -14.32 8.33 -4.47
N VAL A 70 -14.09 7.64 -5.60
CA VAL A 70 -15.13 6.93 -6.32
C VAL A 70 -15.24 5.49 -5.84
N SER A 71 -16.43 4.92 -5.96
CA SER A 71 -16.68 3.54 -5.54
C SER A 71 -16.66 2.50 -6.65
N GLU A 72 -16.72 2.96 -7.89
CA GLU A 72 -16.69 2.15 -9.09
C GLU A 72 -16.03 2.93 -10.22
N ILE A 73 -15.54 2.20 -11.21
CA ILE A 73 -14.96 2.75 -12.43
C ILE A 73 -15.93 2.41 -13.56
N GLU A 74 -16.37 3.42 -14.28
CA GLU A 74 -17.37 3.29 -15.34
C GLU A 74 -16.72 2.85 -16.65
N GLY A 75 -17.30 1.85 -17.30
CA GLY A 75 -16.86 1.32 -18.59
C GLY A 75 -17.14 -0.18 -18.72
N GLU A 76 -17.06 -0.71 -19.95
CA GLU A 76 -17.11 -2.17 -20.20
C GLU A 76 -15.69 -2.77 -20.34
N ALA A 77 -14.72 -1.94 -20.73
CA ALA A 77 -13.29 -2.22 -20.77
C ALA A 77 -12.53 -0.97 -20.31
N LEU A 78 -11.33 -1.17 -19.77
CA LEU A 78 -10.49 -0.10 -19.26
C LEU A 78 -9.17 -0.07 -20.03
N THR A 79 -8.72 1.11 -20.40
CA THR A 79 -7.42 1.30 -21.03
C THR A 79 -6.40 1.71 -19.97
N MET A 80 -5.41 0.86 -19.73
CA MET A 80 -4.30 1.13 -18.82
C MET A 80 -3.28 2.03 -19.51
N LEU A 81 -3.08 3.26 -19.00
CA LEU A 81 -2.23 4.27 -19.65
C LEU A 81 -0.80 4.33 -19.10
N GLY A 82 -0.60 3.89 -17.87
CA GLY A 82 0.67 4.02 -17.18
C GLY A 82 0.55 3.77 -15.67
N ILE A 83 1.68 3.49 -15.04
CA ILE A 83 1.79 3.37 -13.58
C ILE A 83 2.91 4.27 -13.09
N ALA A 84 2.67 4.95 -11.98
CA ALA A 84 3.67 5.73 -11.27
C ALA A 84 3.86 5.17 -9.85
N TYR A 85 5.08 5.29 -9.35
CA TYR A 85 5.50 4.81 -8.05
C TYR A 85 6.20 5.94 -7.30
N ALA A 86 5.88 6.10 -6.02
CA ALA A 86 6.68 6.83 -5.07
C ALA A 86 7.16 5.85 -4.00
N THR A 87 8.47 5.73 -3.83
CA THR A 87 9.09 4.78 -2.90
C THR A 87 10.01 5.51 -1.93
N ARG A 88 10.02 5.05 -0.69
CA ARG A 88 10.94 5.48 0.35
C ARG A 88 11.63 4.26 0.91
N MET A 89 12.94 4.22 0.74
CA MET A 89 13.77 3.15 1.30
C MET A 89 13.73 3.19 2.84
N PRO A 90 13.83 2.03 3.52
CA PRO A 90 13.99 1.98 4.97
C PRO A 90 15.10 2.91 5.46
N PHE A 91 14.88 3.55 6.60
CA PHE A 91 15.91 4.40 7.23
C PHE A 91 17.05 3.58 7.83
N THR A 92 16.82 2.30 8.13
CA THR A 92 17.82 1.37 8.68
C THR A 92 17.68 -0.01 8.04
N GLU A 93 18.78 -0.76 7.86
CA GLU A 93 18.75 -2.09 7.23
C GLU A 93 17.97 -3.15 8.02
N GLN A 94 17.90 -3.00 9.35
CA GLN A 94 17.19 -3.97 10.21
C GLN A 94 15.67 -3.82 10.14
N ASP A 95 15.17 -2.79 9.46
CA ASP A 95 13.77 -2.38 9.51
C ASP A 95 13.13 -2.42 8.11
N GLY A 96 13.20 -3.59 7.45
CA GLY A 96 12.54 -3.83 6.15
C GLY A 96 11.02 -3.59 6.18
N THR A 97 10.44 -3.55 7.38
CA THR A 97 9.06 -3.15 7.67
C THR A 97 8.75 -1.67 7.43
N THR A 98 9.78 -0.83 7.21
CA THR A 98 9.62 0.62 6.98
C THR A 98 9.78 1.07 5.53
N TYR A 99 9.97 0.10 4.63
CA TYR A 99 9.79 0.38 3.21
C TYR A 99 8.37 0.90 2.99
N ALA A 100 8.27 2.10 2.44
CA ALA A 100 6.99 2.70 2.11
C ALA A 100 6.90 2.89 0.60
N PHE A 101 5.73 2.58 0.05
CA PHE A 101 5.45 2.82 -1.35
C PHE A 101 4.03 3.34 -1.52
N THR A 102 3.85 4.15 -2.56
CA THR A 102 2.56 4.49 -3.14
C THR A 102 2.64 4.21 -4.63
N GLN A 103 1.69 3.44 -5.13
CA GLN A 103 1.50 3.17 -6.55
C GLN A 103 0.27 3.92 -7.03
N VAL A 104 0.34 4.53 -8.21
CA VAL A 104 -0.79 5.16 -8.90
C VAL A 104 -0.90 4.56 -10.30
N ALA A 105 -2.00 3.86 -10.56
CA ALA A 105 -2.35 3.36 -11.90
C ALA A 105 -3.34 4.33 -12.56
N TYR A 106 -3.05 4.77 -13.79
CA TYR A 106 -3.90 5.70 -14.55
C TYR A 106 -4.70 4.98 -15.62
N VAL A 107 -6.02 4.89 -15.45
CA VAL A 107 -6.89 4.08 -16.30
C VAL A 107 -7.97 4.93 -16.94
N GLU A 108 -8.32 4.61 -18.17
CA GLU A 108 -9.35 5.31 -18.93
C GLU A 108 -10.49 4.35 -19.30
N GLY A 109 -11.70 4.64 -18.79
CA GLY A 109 -12.95 4.00 -19.17
C GLY A 109 -13.87 5.02 -19.84
N GLU A 110 -15.06 5.25 -19.28
CA GLU A 110 -15.89 6.41 -19.66
C GLU A 110 -15.30 7.75 -19.20
N SER A 111 -14.35 7.69 -18.27
CA SER A 111 -13.59 8.82 -17.74
C SER A 111 -12.17 8.39 -17.41
N LEU A 112 -11.31 9.36 -17.11
CA LEU A 112 -9.97 9.08 -16.62
C LEU A 112 -9.99 8.93 -15.09
N TYR A 113 -9.32 7.90 -14.58
CA TYR A 113 -9.22 7.63 -13.16
C TYR A 113 -7.76 7.43 -12.75
N ALA A 114 -7.45 7.80 -11.52
CA ALA A 114 -6.22 7.42 -10.84
C ALA A 114 -6.56 6.45 -9.71
N LEU A 115 -5.91 5.28 -9.71
CA LEU A 115 -6.05 4.28 -8.66
C LEU A 115 -4.80 4.25 -7.80
N CYS A 116 -4.97 4.50 -6.50
CA CYS A 116 -3.87 4.54 -5.56
C CYS A 116 -3.86 3.32 -4.65
N GLN A 117 -2.70 2.70 -4.52
CA GLN A 117 -2.39 1.69 -3.52
C GLN A 117 -1.17 2.15 -2.71
N SER A 118 -1.10 1.79 -1.44
CA SER A 118 0.11 1.99 -0.64
C SER A 118 0.33 0.80 0.29
N ASN A 119 1.51 0.73 0.91
CA ASN A 119 1.85 -0.25 1.94
C ASN A 119 0.87 -0.30 3.14
N HIS A 120 0.08 0.75 3.35
CA HIS A 120 -0.90 0.82 4.44
C HIS A 120 -2.33 0.48 3.99
N LEU A 121 -2.56 0.16 2.72
CA LEU A 121 -3.89 -0.10 2.16
C LEU A 121 -4.00 -1.54 1.64
N GLU A 122 -4.98 -2.28 2.17
CA GLU A 122 -5.41 -3.57 1.63
C GLU A 122 -6.39 -3.34 0.47
N GLY A 123 -5.88 -2.84 -0.66
CA GLY A 123 -6.65 -2.60 -1.87
C GLY A 123 -6.40 -1.23 -2.51
N TYR A 124 -7.28 -0.86 -3.45
CA TYR A 124 -7.16 0.39 -4.22
C TYR A 124 -8.18 1.42 -3.78
N ARG A 125 -7.75 2.67 -3.66
CA ARG A 125 -8.61 3.85 -3.73
C ARG A 125 -8.64 4.32 -5.18
N ALA A 126 -9.71 5.00 -5.58
CA ALA A 126 -9.76 5.61 -6.90
C ALA A 126 -10.37 7.01 -6.84
N VAL A 127 -9.89 7.88 -7.73
CA VAL A 127 -10.44 9.22 -7.96
C VAL A 127 -10.66 9.41 -9.45
N LYS A 128 -11.70 10.17 -9.81
CA LYS A 128 -11.95 10.60 -11.18
C LYS A 128 -11.14 11.87 -11.46
N LEU A 129 -10.37 11.87 -12.55
CA LEU A 129 -9.56 13.00 -12.96
C LEU A 129 -10.34 13.87 -13.95
N GLU A 130 -10.45 15.17 -13.64
CA GLU A 130 -11.11 16.15 -14.51
C GLU A 130 -10.35 16.41 -15.82
N THR A 131 -9.03 16.25 -15.79
CA THR A 131 -8.18 16.46 -16.96
C THR A 131 -7.10 15.39 -17.02
N ARG A 132 -6.74 14.99 -18.25
CA ARG A 132 -5.62 14.08 -18.47
C ARG A 132 -4.32 14.81 -18.12
N PRO A 133 -3.51 14.30 -17.17
CA PRO A 133 -2.21 14.88 -16.87
C PRO A 133 -1.34 15.01 -18.11
N ASP A 134 -0.54 16.07 -18.19
CA ASP A 134 0.28 16.37 -19.38
C ASP A 134 1.20 15.21 -19.77
N PHE A 135 1.73 14.47 -18.79
CA PHE A 135 2.60 13.32 -19.02
C PHE A 135 1.87 12.13 -19.66
N LEU A 136 0.54 12.05 -19.59
CA LEU A 136 -0.28 11.00 -20.24
C LEU A 136 -0.88 11.44 -21.58
N LYS A 137 -0.66 12.69 -22.01
CA LYS A 137 -1.40 13.30 -23.12
C LYS A 137 -1.33 12.51 -24.42
N ASP A 138 -0.17 11.91 -24.71
CA ASP A 138 0.09 11.18 -25.95
C ASP A 138 0.12 9.65 -25.77
N GLU A 139 -0.16 9.14 -24.57
CA GLU A 139 -0.09 7.71 -24.26
C GLU A 139 -1.27 6.94 -24.87
N GLN A 140 -0.95 5.88 -25.63
CA GLN A 140 -1.88 4.90 -26.17
C GLN A 140 -1.77 3.64 -25.29
N GLY A 141 -2.66 3.51 -24.31
CA GLY A 141 -2.60 2.45 -23.32
C GLY A 141 -2.94 1.05 -23.85
N ILE A 142 -3.02 0.07 -22.94
CA ILE A 142 -3.46 -1.30 -23.23
C ILE A 142 -4.87 -1.53 -22.67
N GLU A 143 -5.75 -2.09 -23.50
CA GLU A 143 -7.09 -2.48 -23.05
C GLU A 143 -7.03 -3.71 -22.13
N ILE A 144 -7.62 -3.57 -20.94
CA ILE A 144 -7.80 -4.59 -19.92
C ILE A 144 -9.30 -4.76 -19.68
N PRO A 145 -9.85 -5.97 -19.82
CA PRO A 145 -11.27 -6.19 -19.58
C PRO A 145 -11.56 -6.12 -18.07
N ILE A 146 -12.78 -5.68 -17.72
CA ILE A 146 -13.22 -5.60 -16.31
C ILE A 146 -13.58 -6.98 -15.75
N ARG A 147 -13.87 -7.94 -16.63
CA ARG A 147 -14.21 -9.30 -16.28
C ARG A 147 -13.27 -10.26 -16.99
N PRO A 148 -12.76 -11.29 -16.28
CA PRO A 148 -11.94 -12.31 -16.90
C PRO A 148 -12.82 -13.20 -17.79
N HIS A 149 -12.23 -13.65 -18.89
CA HIS A 149 -12.79 -14.61 -19.82
C HIS A 149 -12.06 -15.94 -19.67
N ILE A 150 -12.80 -17.05 -19.72
CA ILE A 150 -12.24 -18.39 -19.68
C ILE A 150 -12.44 -19.08 -21.02
N GLU A 151 -11.40 -19.75 -21.49
CA GLU A 151 -11.44 -20.55 -22.72
C GLU A 151 -10.54 -21.78 -22.60
N SER A 152 -10.74 -22.75 -23.49
CA SER A 152 -9.84 -23.91 -23.57
C SER A 152 -8.47 -23.47 -24.08
N ALA A 153 -7.39 -23.98 -23.47
CA ALA A 153 -6.06 -23.62 -23.91
C ALA A 153 -5.72 -24.21 -25.29
N THR A 154 -4.80 -23.54 -25.97
CA THR A 154 -4.27 -23.94 -27.28
C THR A 154 -3.53 -25.28 -27.20
N ASP A 155 -3.41 -25.97 -28.34
CA ASP A 155 -2.65 -27.23 -28.40
C ASP A 155 -1.18 -27.02 -28.02
N GLU A 156 -0.58 -25.88 -28.36
CA GLU A 156 0.80 -25.53 -27.97
C GLU A 156 0.98 -25.43 -26.44
N ALA A 157 0.02 -24.85 -25.74
CA ALA A 157 0.04 -24.77 -24.28
C ALA A 157 -0.10 -26.18 -23.66
N ARG A 158 -0.94 -27.05 -24.24
CA ARG A 158 -1.09 -28.45 -23.79
C ARG A 158 0.19 -29.26 -24.02
N ASP A 159 0.81 -29.11 -25.17
CA ASP A 159 2.09 -29.74 -25.49
C ASP A 159 3.21 -29.27 -24.55
N THR A 160 3.17 -28.01 -24.13
CA THR A 160 4.11 -27.44 -23.17
C THR A 160 3.90 -28.03 -21.77
N LEU A 161 2.66 -28.14 -21.30
CA LEU A 161 2.33 -28.77 -20.02
C LEU A 161 2.78 -30.24 -19.95
N GLN A 162 2.80 -30.97 -21.07
CA GLN A 162 3.26 -32.37 -21.13
C GLN A 162 4.78 -32.55 -21.01
N ARG A 163 5.58 -31.47 -21.10
CA ARG A 163 7.04 -31.56 -20.97
C ARG A 163 7.42 -31.94 -19.54
N LYS A 164 8.56 -32.61 -19.39
CA LYS A 164 8.99 -33.12 -18.07
C LYS A 164 9.37 -32.02 -17.07
N ASP A 165 9.75 -30.85 -17.57
CA ASP A 165 10.25 -29.72 -16.83
C ASP A 165 9.21 -28.58 -16.69
N SER A 166 7.98 -28.81 -17.12
CA SER A 166 6.90 -27.81 -17.08
C SER A 166 6.33 -27.62 -15.68
N ILE A 167 6.30 -28.67 -14.85
CA ILE A 167 5.75 -28.62 -13.49
C ILE A 167 6.91 -28.52 -12.51
N TYR A 168 6.87 -27.50 -11.64
CA TYR A 168 7.89 -27.30 -10.63
C TYR A 168 7.78 -28.37 -9.55
N GLU A 169 8.81 -29.21 -9.42
CA GLU A 169 8.92 -30.19 -8.35
C GLU A 169 9.48 -29.50 -7.09
N ASP A 170 8.75 -29.52 -5.98
CA ASP A 170 9.12 -28.86 -4.71
C ASP A 170 10.31 -29.52 -3.96
N GLY A 171 11.11 -30.33 -4.66
CA GLY A 171 12.26 -31.03 -4.11
C GLY A 171 11.94 -32.30 -3.31
N GLN A 172 10.66 -32.67 -3.13
CA GLN A 172 10.27 -33.91 -2.44
C GLN A 172 10.12 -35.13 -3.37
N GLY A 173 10.43 -35.00 -4.66
CA GLY A 173 10.26 -36.07 -5.63
C GLY A 173 8.79 -36.39 -5.95
N GLN A 174 7.90 -35.40 -5.76
CA GLN A 174 6.51 -35.47 -6.21
C GLN A 174 6.47 -35.60 -7.72
N ILE A 175 5.76 -36.60 -8.22
CA ILE A 175 5.54 -36.79 -9.66
C ILE A 175 4.09 -36.44 -9.94
N ILE A 176 3.85 -35.21 -10.35
CA ILE A 176 2.52 -34.75 -10.74
C ILE A 176 2.27 -35.11 -12.21
N ARG A 177 1.16 -35.79 -12.48
CA ARG A 177 0.70 -36.06 -13.83
C ARG A 177 -0.48 -35.13 -14.18
N PRO A 178 -0.34 -34.27 -15.20
CA PRO A 178 -1.42 -33.37 -15.59
C PRO A 178 -2.54 -34.09 -16.33
N PHE A 179 -3.78 -33.69 -16.07
CA PHE A 179 -4.93 -33.93 -16.92
C PHE A 179 -4.97 -32.86 -18.02
N THR A 180 -4.23 -33.08 -19.10
CA THR A 180 -3.98 -32.04 -20.12
C THR A 180 -5.24 -31.48 -20.79
N GLU A 181 -6.31 -32.28 -20.84
CA GLU A 181 -7.64 -31.92 -21.31
C GLU A 181 -8.36 -30.91 -20.41
N THR A 182 -7.85 -30.70 -19.19
CA THR A 182 -8.37 -29.69 -18.27
C THR A 182 -7.69 -28.35 -18.42
N LEU A 183 -6.63 -28.23 -19.23
CA LEU A 183 -5.91 -26.97 -19.36
C LEU A 183 -6.80 -25.90 -20.00
N MET A 184 -7.05 -24.84 -19.24
CA MET A 184 -7.78 -23.65 -19.64
C MET A 184 -6.92 -22.40 -19.49
N THR A 185 -7.32 -21.37 -20.21
CA THR A 185 -6.73 -20.04 -20.17
C THR A 185 -7.74 -19.09 -19.54
N ILE A 186 -7.29 -18.24 -18.63
CA ILE A 186 -8.07 -17.21 -17.98
C ILE A 186 -7.46 -15.87 -18.39
N SER A 187 -8.20 -15.06 -19.13
CA SER A 187 -7.75 -13.71 -19.49
C SER A 187 -7.59 -12.85 -18.24
N PRO A 188 -6.67 -11.86 -18.25
CA PRO A 188 -6.56 -10.94 -17.13
C PRO A 188 -7.86 -10.17 -16.92
N SER A 189 -8.06 -9.71 -15.70
CA SER A 189 -9.09 -8.73 -15.34
C SER A 189 -8.43 -7.48 -14.78
N PHE A 190 -9.18 -6.41 -14.66
CA PHE A 190 -8.67 -5.16 -14.11
C PHE A 190 -8.31 -5.25 -12.61
N ASN A 191 -9.23 -5.77 -11.80
CA ASN A 191 -9.05 -5.86 -10.36
C ASN A 191 -10.01 -6.90 -9.77
N GLY A 192 -9.49 -7.84 -8.99
CA GLY A 192 -10.29 -8.86 -8.31
C GLY A 192 -9.51 -10.14 -8.08
N VAL A 193 -10.20 -11.19 -7.65
CA VAL A 193 -9.59 -12.47 -7.28
C VAL A 193 -10.31 -13.59 -8.02
N ILE A 194 -9.55 -14.56 -8.51
CA ILE A 194 -10.08 -15.84 -8.97
C ILE A 194 -10.09 -16.81 -7.80
N GLU A 195 -11.27 -17.35 -7.54
CA GLU A 195 -11.49 -18.35 -6.51
C GLU A 195 -11.95 -19.67 -7.13
N PHE A 196 -11.51 -20.77 -6.54
CA PHE A 196 -11.97 -22.11 -6.89
C PHE A 196 -12.63 -22.78 -5.69
N GLY A 197 -13.72 -23.49 -5.94
CA GLY A 197 -14.47 -24.25 -4.94
C GLY A 197 -14.77 -25.65 -5.45
N ILE A 198 -14.89 -26.61 -4.53
CA ILE A 198 -15.19 -28.01 -4.81
C ILE A 198 -16.44 -28.47 -4.05
N GLY A 199 -17.33 -29.18 -4.74
CA GLY A 199 -18.63 -29.61 -4.23
C GLY A 199 -19.76 -28.58 -4.44
N ASP A 200 -20.99 -28.98 -4.12
CA ASP A 200 -22.19 -28.16 -4.39
C ASP A 200 -22.36 -26.97 -3.41
N GLU A 201 -21.80 -27.06 -2.21
CA GLU A 201 -21.73 -25.97 -1.22
C GLU A 201 -20.32 -25.37 -1.09
N GLY A 202 -19.42 -25.68 -2.05
CA GLY A 202 -17.97 -25.56 -1.90
C GLY A 202 -17.49 -24.25 -1.28
N ILE A 203 -16.60 -24.37 -0.29
CA ILE A 203 -15.82 -23.24 0.22
C ILE A 203 -14.90 -22.80 -0.93
N TYR A 204 -15.01 -21.52 -1.30
CA TYR A 204 -14.17 -20.93 -2.33
C TYR A 204 -12.88 -20.44 -1.71
N HIS A 205 -11.76 -20.87 -2.28
CA HIS A 205 -10.43 -20.45 -1.87
C HIS A 205 -9.84 -19.53 -2.94
N PRO A 206 -9.21 -18.40 -2.55
CA PRO A 206 -8.51 -17.54 -3.49
C PRO A 206 -7.25 -18.26 -4.00
N TYR A 207 -7.00 -18.19 -5.31
CA TYR A 207 -5.80 -18.79 -5.91
C TYR A 207 -4.85 -17.74 -6.47
N PHE A 208 -5.38 -16.72 -7.15
CA PHE A 208 -4.60 -15.61 -7.66
C PHE A 208 -5.46 -14.36 -7.82
N ASP A 209 -4.81 -13.21 -7.73
CA ASP A 209 -5.40 -11.90 -7.87
C ASP A 209 -5.04 -11.23 -9.19
N PHE A 210 -5.92 -10.32 -9.60
CA PHE A 210 -5.70 -9.37 -10.64
C PHE A 210 -5.49 -8.00 -10.01
N ALA A 211 -4.45 -7.31 -10.49
CA ALA A 211 -4.19 -5.92 -10.18
C ALA A 211 -3.89 -5.16 -11.47
N PRO A 212 -4.03 -3.82 -11.47
CA PRO A 212 -3.63 -2.98 -12.59
C PRO A 212 -2.12 -3.15 -12.88
N TYR A 213 -1.79 -3.82 -13.98
CA TYR A 213 -0.42 -4.02 -14.47
C TYR A 213 -0.31 -3.55 -15.92
N LEU A 214 0.90 -3.15 -16.32
CA LEU A 214 1.20 -2.71 -17.70
C LEU A 214 1.33 -3.86 -18.70
N VAL A 215 1.38 -5.11 -18.21
CA VAL A 215 1.52 -6.29 -19.06
C VAL A 215 0.25 -7.13 -18.99
N LYS A 216 -0.32 -7.42 -20.15
CA LYS A 216 -1.42 -8.37 -20.28
C LYS A 216 -0.85 -9.80 -20.28
N GLN A 217 -1.11 -10.57 -19.23
CA GLN A 217 -0.75 -11.98 -19.18
C GLN A 217 -1.97 -12.81 -18.84
N ASP A 218 -2.25 -13.79 -19.68
CA ASP A 218 -3.25 -14.80 -19.39
C ASP A 218 -2.71 -15.77 -18.33
N THR A 219 -3.61 -16.31 -17.52
CA THR A 219 -3.27 -17.33 -16.52
C THR A 219 -3.74 -18.69 -17.00
N TYR A 220 -2.84 -19.66 -16.97
CA TYR A 220 -3.09 -21.03 -17.39
C TYR A 220 -3.37 -21.90 -16.17
N VAL A 221 -4.48 -22.62 -16.21
CA VAL A 221 -4.90 -23.49 -15.09
C VAL A 221 -5.24 -24.87 -15.62
N ALA A 222 -4.71 -25.90 -14.96
CA ALA A 222 -5.04 -27.29 -15.21
C ALA A 222 -5.19 -28.06 -13.90
N LEU A 223 -5.72 -29.26 -13.97
CA LEU A 223 -5.68 -30.23 -12.90
C LEU A 223 -4.53 -31.21 -13.13
N GLY A 224 -3.94 -31.67 -12.05
CA GLY A 224 -3.00 -32.78 -12.03
C GLY A 224 -3.28 -33.69 -10.84
N TYR A 225 -2.61 -34.84 -10.83
CA TYR A 225 -2.63 -35.74 -9.68
C TYR A 225 -1.21 -36.16 -9.31
N ASP A 226 -0.92 -36.22 -8.03
CA ASP A 226 0.31 -36.78 -7.51
C ASP A 226 0.22 -38.31 -7.52
N VAL A 227 1.12 -38.95 -8.25
CA VAL A 227 1.18 -40.42 -8.37
C VAL A 227 1.56 -41.10 -7.06
N SER A 228 2.23 -40.38 -6.15
CA SER A 228 2.73 -40.94 -4.90
C SER A 228 1.70 -40.87 -3.76
N THR A 229 0.93 -39.78 -3.70
CA THR A 229 -0.05 -39.54 -2.64
C THR A 229 -1.50 -39.70 -3.09
N ASN A 230 -1.74 -39.87 -4.39
CA ASN A 230 -3.08 -39.88 -5.00
C ASN A 230 -3.89 -38.62 -4.68
N LEU A 231 -3.21 -37.48 -4.52
CA LEU A 231 -3.86 -36.19 -4.25
C LEU A 231 -4.05 -35.40 -5.55
N PRO A 232 -5.22 -34.78 -5.76
CA PRO A 232 -5.41 -33.86 -6.86
C PRO A 232 -4.81 -32.49 -6.55
N TYR A 233 -4.21 -31.89 -7.57
CA TYR A 233 -3.58 -30.57 -7.53
C TYR A 233 -4.16 -29.68 -8.62
N MET A 234 -4.22 -28.39 -8.33
CA MET A 234 -4.33 -27.34 -9.31
C MET A 234 -2.93 -26.93 -9.78
N LEU A 235 -2.75 -26.88 -11.09
CA LEU A 235 -1.53 -26.45 -11.75
C LEU A 235 -1.77 -25.03 -12.27
N LEU A 236 -0.93 -24.08 -11.88
CA LEU A 236 -1.11 -22.67 -12.22
C LEU A 236 0.17 -22.09 -12.83
N SER A 237 0.03 -21.34 -13.92
CA SER A 237 1.13 -20.66 -14.60
C SER A 237 0.68 -19.32 -15.18
N HIS A 238 1.54 -18.30 -15.09
CA HIS A 238 1.32 -16.98 -15.72
C HIS A 238 2.05 -16.83 -17.07
N ASP A 239 2.92 -17.79 -17.42
CA ASP A 239 3.70 -17.77 -18.66
C ASP A 239 3.38 -18.94 -19.61
N GLY A 240 2.55 -19.87 -19.16
CA GLY A 240 2.17 -21.09 -19.89
C GLY A 240 3.31 -22.10 -20.02
N ARG A 241 4.42 -21.92 -19.29
CA ARG A 241 5.63 -22.74 -19.38
C ARG A 241 5.95 -23.44 -18.07
N TYR A 242 5.95 -22.69 -16.98
CA TYR A 242 6.29 -23.20 -15.66
C TYR A 242 5.05 -23.16 -14.75
N TYR A 243 4.65 -24.32 -14.26
CA TYR A 243 3.45 -24.52 -13.47
C TYR A 243 3.82 -24.77 -12.01
N GLY A 244 3.29 -23.93 -11.13
CA GLY A 244 3.25 -24.18 -9.69
C GLY A 244 2.16 -25.21 -9.36
N THR A 245 2.35 -25.93 -8.26
CA THR A 245 1.43 -26.96 -7.76
C THR A 245 0.72 -26.44 -6.50
N HIS A 246 -0.60 -26.52 -6.50
CA HIS A 246 -1.43 -26.09 -5.37
C HIS A 246 -2.39 -27.23 -5.00
N PRO A 247 -2.34 -27.77 -3.77
CA PRO A 247 -3.21 -28.88 -3.38
C PRO A 247 -4.67 -28.42 -3.37
N ILE A 248 -5.58 -29.26 -3.88
CA ILE A 248 -7.01 -28.97 -3.79
C ILE A 248 -7.47 -29.25 -2.36
N HIS A 249 -7.92 -28.20 -1.67
CA HIS A 249 -8.42 -28.31 -0.30
C HIS A 249 -9.85 -28.86 -0.28
N ASP A 250 -9.98 -30.13 0.08
CA ASP A 250 -11.25 -30.80 0.38
C ASP A 250 -11.02 -31.82 1.51
N SER A 251 -11.99 -31.99 2.41
CA SER A 251 -11.90 -32.96 3.50
C SER A 251 -11.75 -34.40 2.99
N ASP A 252 -12.30 -34.67 1.81
CA ASP A 252 -12.31 -35.99 1.20
C ASP A 252 -10.92 -36.37 0.64
N PHE A 253 -10.04 -35.38 0.42
CA PHE A 253 -8.68 -35.61 -0.05
C PHE A 253 -7.66 -35.74 1.08
N ILE A 254 -8.02 -35.65 2.36
CA ILE A 254 -7.05 -35.72 3.47
C ILE A 254 -6.19 -37.00 3.45
N GLN A 255 -6.76 -38.12 2.98
CA GLN A 255 -6.08 -39.42 2.90
C GLN A 255 -5.67 -39.84 1.49
N GLY A 256 -5.80 -38.95 0.50
CA GLY A 256 -5.71 -39.32 -0.92
C GLY A 256 -7.04 -39.80 -1.49
N ALA A 257 -7.12 -39.89 -2.81
CA ALA A 257 -8.29 -40.38 -3.54
C ALA A 257 -7.87 -41.31 -4.68
N ASP A 258 -8.38 -42.54 -4.69
CA ASP A 258 -8.01 -43.50 -5.71
C ASP A 258 -8.83 -43.30 -6.99
N HIS A 259 -8.27 -43.74 -8.12
CA HIS A 259 -8.96 -43.73 -9.44
C HIS A 259 -9.56 -42.38 -9.85
N VAL A 260 -8.89 -41.27 -9.52
CA VAL A 260 -9.33 -39.92 -9.90
C VAL A 260 -9.47 -39.83 -11.42
N SER A 261 -10.66 -39.45 -11.85
CA SER A 261 -11.01 -39.16 -13.24
C SER A 261 -11.67 -37.80 -13.32
N VAL A 262 -11.43 -37.09 -14.42
CA VAL A 262 -11.94 -35.74 -14.63
C VAL A 262 -12.75 -35.71 -15.91
N ARG A 263 -13.93 -35.09 -15.85
CA ARG A 263 -14.74 -34.74 -17.00
C ARG A 263 -14.85 -33.21 -17.10
N ALA A 264 -14.43 -32.67 -18.24
CA ALA A 264 -14.62 -31.26 -18.54
C ALA A 264 -16.10 -30.88 -18.65
N LEU A 265 -16.48 -29.83 -17.92
CA LEU A 265 -17.75 -29.11 -18.01
C LEU A 265 -17.54 -27.67 -18.51
N VAL A 266 -16.29 -27.25 -18.68
CA VAL A 266 -15.92 -25.88 -19.05
C VAL A 266 -16.51 -25.50 -20.40
N GLU A 267 -17.21 -24.38 -20.42
CA GLU A 267 -17.68 -23.70 -21.62
C GLU A 267 -16.99 -22.35 -21.69
N GLU A 268 -16.58 -21.94 -22.89
CA GLU A 268 -16.00 -20.62 -23.14
C GLU A 268 -16.98 -19.53 -22.70
N LYS A 269 -16.56 -18.66 -21.78
CA LYS A 269 -17.43 -17.58 -21.28
C LYS A 269 -16.68 -16.52 -20.50
N THR A 270 -17.29 -15.35 -20.42
CA THR A 270 -16.91 -14.32 -19.46
C THR A 270 -17.49 -14.65 -18.09
N LEU A 271 -16.69 -14.55 -17.03
CA LEU A 271 -17.14 -14.84 -15.67
C LEU A 271 -17.94 -13.67 -15.12
N ASP A 272 -19.17 -13.96 -14.68
CA ASP A 272 -19.98 -13.00 -13.94
C ASP A 272 -19.51 -12.88 -12.48
N PRO A 273 -19.48 -11.66 -11.92
CA PRO A 273 -19.07 -11.43 -10.54
C PRO A 273 -19.86 -12.29 -9.55
N LEU A 274 -19.14 -12.94 -8.64
CA LEU A 274 -19.69 -13.74 -7.53
C LEU A 274 -20.59 -14.92 -7.96
N GLN A 275 -20.64 -15.25 -9.26
CA GLN A 275 -21.40 -16.38 -9.77
C GLN A 275 -20.50 -17.60 -10.01
N PRO A 276 -20.70 -18.71 -9.26
CA PRO A 276 -20.06 -19.98 -9.53
C PRO A 276 -20.27 -20.47 -10.95
N SER A 277 -19.19 -20.95 -11.54
CA SER A 277 -19.15 -21.52 -12.87
C SER A 277 -18.52 -22.91 -12.81
N PRO A 278 -19.27 -23.99 -13.07
CA PRO A 278 -18.70 -25.33 -13.04
C PRO A 278 -17.67 -25.47 -14.16
N LEU A 279 -16.51 -26.04 -13.83
CA LEU A 279 -15.42 -26.29 -14.77
C LEU A 279 -15.22 -27.77 -15.05
N TYR A 280 -15.22 -28.58 -13.98
CA TYR A 280 -14.95 -30.01 -14.10
C TYR A 280 -15.80 -30.80 -13.13
N GLU A 281 -16.05 -32.05 -13.47
CA GLU A 281 -16.57 -33.07 -12.59
C GLU A 281 -15.44 -34.04 -12.27
N LEU A 282 -15.09 -34.16 -10.99
CA LEU A 282 -14.12 -35.10 -10.47
C LEU A 282 -14.87 -36.32 -9.94
N THR A 283 -14.51 -37.49 -10.45
CA THR A 283 -15.00 -38.78 -9.95
C THR A 283 -13.84 -39.59 -9.42
N PHE A 284 -13.94 -40.04 -8.18
CA PHE A 284 -12.88 -40.74 -7.47
C PHE A 284 -13.45 -41.74 -6.46
N GLU A 285 -12.61 -42.65 -5.98
CA GLU A 285 -12.96 -43.69 -5.02
C GLU A 285 -12.44 -43.32 -3.62
N LEU A 286 -13.35 -43.33 -2.64
CA LEU A 286 -13.05 -43.20 -1.21
C LEU A 286 -13.64 -44.38 -0.46
N ASP A 287 -12.83 -45.10 0.31
CA ASP A 287 -13.28 -46.24 1.12
C ASP A 287 -14.15 -47.25 0.35
N GLY A 288 -13.84 -47.48 -0.94
CA GLY A 288 -14.60 -48.37 -1.82
C GLY A 288 -15.89 -47.79 -2.40
N GLN A 289 -16.18 -46.50 -2.16
CA GLN A 289 -17.34 -45.79 -2.70
C GLN A 289 -16.92 -44.79 -3.76
N ILE A 290 -17.66 -44.76 -4.88
CA ILE A 290 -17.48 -43.77 -5.93
C ILE A 290 -18.14 -42.47 -5.50
N VAL A 291 -17.34 -41.41 -5.40
CA VAL A 291 -17.76 -40.05 -5.08
C VAL A 291 -17.57 -39.18 -6.32
N THR A 292 -18.53 -38.30 -6.56
CA THR A 292 -18.47 -37.31 -7.65
C THR A 292 -18.66 -35.91 -7.08
N LYS A 293 -17.73 -35.00 -7.37
CA LYS A 293 -17.80 -33.58 -6.99
C LYS A 293 -17.55 -32.67 -8.18
N LYS A 294 -18.13 -31.48 -8.15
CA LYS A 294 -17.87 -30.44 -9.15
C LYS A 294 -16.79 -29.49 -8.65
N LEU A 295 -15.81 -29.20 -9.49
CA LEU A 295 -14.93 -28.05 -9.31
C LEU A 295 -15.52 -26.87 -10.05
N SER A 296 -15.63 -25.74 -9.37
CA SER A 296 -16.19 -24.50 -9.90
C SER A 296 -15.21 -23.35 -9.72
N ILE A 297 -15.27 -22.38 -10.62
CA ILE A 297 -14.55 -21.11 -10.56
C ILE A 297 -15.52 -19.97 -10.29
N ARG A 298 -15.02 -18.92 -9.64
CA ARG A 298 -15.75 -17.67 -9.44
C ARG A 298 -14.79 -16.50 -9.50
N PHE A 299 -15.23 -15.40 -10.09
CA PHE A 299 -14.52 -14.12 -10.03
C PHE A 299 -15.11 -13.26 -8.90
N HIS A 300 -14.27 -12.84 -7.97
CA HIS A 300 -14.62 -11.94 -6.87
C HIS A 300 -13.98 -10.57 -7.10
N PRO A 301 -14.70 -9.56 -7.62
CA PRO A 301 -14.14 -8.22 -7.80
C PRO A 301 -13.72 -7.63 -6.45
N ASN A 302 -12.57 -6.94 -6.43
CA ASN A 302 -12.15 -6.20 -5.25
C ASN A 302 -12.85 -4.84 -5.24
N ALA A 303 -13.57 -4.54 -4.16
CA ALA A 303 -14.20 -3.24 -3.99
C ALA A 303 -13.14 -2.13 -3.81
N LEU A 304 -13.44 -0.95 -4.34
CA LEU A 304 -12.62 0.24 -4.10
C LEU A 304 -12.82 0.74 -2.66
N LEU A 305 -11.72 1.12 -2.03
CA LEU A 305 -11.70 1.64 -0.67
C LEU A 305 -12.29 3.06 -0.66
N ARG A 306 -13.30 3.27 0.19
CA ARG A 306 -13.99 4.57 0.35
C ARG A 306 -13.54 5.37 1.57
N GLU A 307 -12.93 4.71 2.54
CA GLU A 307 -12.45 5.32 3.77
C GLU A 307 -10.98 4.96 3.99
N PRO A 308 -10.25 5.76 4.78
CA PRO A 308 -8.97 5.31 5.31
C PRO A 308 -9.16 3.97 6.02
N SER A 309 -8.34 2.98 5.69
CA SER A 309 -8.30 1.72 6.42
C SER A 309 -8.16 2.04 7.91
N ALA A 310 -8.87 1.29 8.76
CA ALA A 310 -8.73 1.40 10.22
C ALA A 310 -7.34 1.01 10.74
N VAL A 311 -6.43 0.61 9.84
CA VAL A 311 -5.01 0.38 10.15
C VAL A 311 -4.39 1.73 10.47
N GLU A 312 -4.04 1.93 11.75
CA GLU A 312 -3.32 3.11 12.18
C GLU A 312 -1.99 3.22 11.41
N PRO A 313 -1.67 4.41 10.88
CA PRO A 313 -0.42 4.62 10.17
C PRO A 313 0.75 4.34 11.11
N MET A 314 1.70 3.54 10.63
CA MET A 314 2.93 3.26 11.37
C MET A 314 3.62 4.58 11.76
N SER A 315 3.94 4.71 13.04
CA SER A 315 4.56 5.91 13.61
C SER A 315 5.94 5.59 14.14
N LEU A 316 6.96 6.36 13.72
CA LEU A 316 8.37 6.07 13.98
C LEU A 316 9.14 7.36 14.22
N ALA A 317 10.18 7.28 15.05
CA ALA A 317 11.13 8.37 15.23
C ALA A 317 12.56 7.84 15.16
N TYR A 318 13.42 8.60 14.48
CA TYR A 318 14.85 8.34 14.39
C TYR A 318 15.63 9.54 14.89
N LEU A 319 16.52 9.30 15.85
CA LEU A 319 17.55 10.25 16.27
C LEU A 319 18.86 9.88 15.58
N HIS A 320 19.44 10.78 14.80
CA HIS A 320 20.60 10.47 13.95
C HIS A 320 21.67 11.56 13.95
N ARG A 321 22.89 11.16 13.60
CA ARG A 321 24.09 11.99 13.71
C ARG A 321 24.30 12.95 12.54
N SER A 322 23.87 12.56 11.35
CA SER A 322 24.02 13.32 10.12
C SER A 322 22.69 13.42 9.39
N ALA A 323 22.45 14.52 8.67
CA ALA A 323 21.23 14.70 7.88
C ALA A 323 20.93 13.49 6.98
N TYR A 324 19.63 13.22 6.79
CA TYR A 324 19.19 12.15 5.90
C TYR A 324 19.75 12.32 4.49
N GLN A 325 20.23 11.21 3.91
CA GLN A 325 20.63 11.14 2.52
C GLN A 325 19.82 10.04 1.83
N PRO A 326 19.24 10.32 0.65
CA PRO A 326 18.51 9.31 -0.11
C PRO A 326 19.39 8.08 -0.36
N ASN A 327 18.82 6.89 -0.20
CA ASN A 327 19.49 5.60 -0.45
C ASN A 327 20.71 5.30 0.43
N VAL A 328 20.94 6.07 1.50
CA VAL A 328 21.97 5.79 2.50
C VAL A 328 21.30 5.34 3.79
N PRO A 329 21.32 4.03 4.11
CA PRO A 329 20.75 3.56 5.37
C PRO A 329 21.59 4.05 6.54
N PHE A 330 20.94 4.35 7.65
CA PHE A 330 21.59 4.55 8.93
C PHE A 330 21.77 3.21 9.66
N TYR A 331 22.86 3.09 10.38
CA TYR A 331 23.16 1.96 11.26
C TYR A 331 23.30 2.45 12.68
N TYR A 332 23.04 1.60 13.67
CA TYR A 332 23.55 1.87 15.01
C TYR A 332 25.10 1.88 14.96
N PRO A 333 25.79 2.87 15.55
CA PRO A 333 25.30 3.91 16.46
C PRO A 333 25.01 5.28 15.80
N ASP A 334 24.93 5.36 14.47
CA ASP A 334 24.67 6.61 13.74
C ASP A 334 23.18 6.99 13.70
N ALA A 335 22.28 6.04 13.95
CA ALA A 335 20.88 6.30 14.27
C ALA A 335 20.34 5.40 15.40
N ILE A 336 19.38 5.94 16.15
CA ILE A 336 18.61 5.26 17.19
C ILE A 336 17.13 5.38 16.82
N SER A 337 16.42 4.25 16.73
CA SER A 337 14.99 4.20 16.46
C SER A 337 14.16 4.07 17.73
N LEU A 338 12.95 4.63 17.72
CA LEU A 338 11.95 4.44 18.78
C LEU A 338 10.85 3.48 18.35
N GLY A 339 10.40 2.64 19.30
CA GLY A 339 9.12 1.94 19.20
C GLY A 339 7.93 2.86 19.47
N HIS A 340 6.71 2.34 19.24
CA HIS A 340 5.46 3.10 19.27
C HIS A 340 5.21 3.88 20.58
N ASP A 341 5.26 3.24 21.75
CA ASP A 341 4.98 3.91 23.04
C ASP A 341 5.98 5.05 23.34
N ALA A 342 7.25 4.88 22.96
CA ALA A 342 8.28 5.90 23.12
C ALA A 342 8.09 7.06 22.12
N HIS A 343 7.55 6.77 20.94
CA HIS A 343 7.19 7.77 19.95
C HIS A 343 6.07 8.68 20.47
N GLU A 344 4.97 8.14 21.03
CA GLU A 344 3.87 8.97 21.56
C GLU A 344 4.35 9.94 22.65
N ARG A 345 5.13 9.44 23.62
CA ARG A 345 5.74 10.28 24.66
C ARG A 345 6.64 11.38 24.08
N LEU A 346 7.37 11.08 23.02
CA LEU A 346 8.17 12.07 22.32
C LEU A 346 7.28 13.15 21.69
N ILE A 347 6.21 12.78 20.98
CA ILE A 347 5.29 13.74 20.35
C ILE A 347 4.64 14.67 21.38
N GLU A 348 4.20 14.14 22.52
CA GLU A 348 3.67 14.95 23.62
C GLU A 348 4.71 15.98 24.10
N ALA A 349 5.95 15.53 24.37
CA ALA A 349 7.04 16.40 24.78
C ALA A 349 7.38 17.49 23.74
N LEU A 350 7.28 17.18 22.45
CA LEU A 350 7.50 18.14 21.37
C LEU A 350 6.38 19.18 21.27
N ASN A 351 5.13 18.78 21.41
CA ASN A 351 3.98 19.68 21.29
C ASN A 351 3.87 20.69 22.44
N GLU A 352 4.48 20.39 23.59
CA GLU A 352 4.60 21.35 24.70
C GLU A 352 5.75 22.37 24.53
N ALA A 353 6.58 22.22 23.49
CA ALA A 353 7.72 23.09 23.29
C ALA A 353 7.29 24.54 22.97
N SER A 354 8.08 25.50 23.44
CA SER A 354 7.78 26.92 23.26
C SER A 354 8.68 27.55 22.19
N PRO A 355 8.17 28.44 21.32
CA PRO A 355 8.97 29.15 20.34
C PRO A 355 10.17 29.88 20.98
N THR A 356 11.31 29.86 20.31
CA THR A 356 12.52 30.53 20.80
C THR A 356 13.41 31.02 19.67
N LYS A 357 14.35 31.91 20.00
CA LYS A 357 15.45 32.33 19.11
C LYS A 357 16.81 31.85 19.60
N ARG A 358 16.84 31.08 20.70
CA ARG A 358 18.08 30.59 21.31
C ARG A 358 18.45 29.27 20.66
N VAL A 359 19.70 29.17 20.25
CA VAL A 359 20.33 27.94 19.75
C VAL A 359 21.28 27.43 20.83
N GLY A 360 21.32 26.11 21.03
CA GLY A 360 22.31 25.45 21.87
C GLY A 360 23.63 25.21 21.14
N GLU A 361 24.40 24.26 21.67
CA GLU A 361 25.61 23.70 21.06
C GLU A 361 25.26 22.38 20.35
N SER A 362 25.99 22.04 19.28
CA SER A 362 25.82 20.76 18.58
C SER A 362 26.20 19.59 19.49
N GLY A 363 25.38 18.53 19.47
CA GLY A 363 25.64 17.26 20.14
C GLY A 363 26.21 16.20 19.21
N ALA A 364 26.26 14.96 19.69
CA ALA A 364 26.63 13.80 18.85
C ALA A 364 25.52 13.43 17.87
N TYR A 365 24.26 13.52 18.30
CA TYR A 365 23.06 13.34 17.48
C TYR A 365 22.41 14.70 17.27
N ASN A 366 22.39 15.18 16.03
CA ASN A 366 21.97 16.55 15.72
C ASN A 366 20.67 16.60 14.93
N TYR A 367 20.04 15.46 14.67
CA TYR A 367 18.88 15.42 13.82
C TYR A 367 17.83 14.46 14.37
N LEU A 368 16.58 14.91 14.35
CA LEU A 368 15.41 14.11 14.65
C LEU A 368 14.56 14.00 13.38
N THR A 369 14.09 12.81 13.08
CA THR A 369 13.12 12.59 12.00
C THR A 369 11.95 11.80 12.55
N LEU A 370 10.74 12.34 12.37
CA LEU A 370 9.49 11.74 12.78
C LEU A 370 8.73 11.26 11.54
N PHE A 371 8.02 10.15 11.65
CA PHE A 371 7.16 9.60 10.61
C PHE A 371 5.79 9.24 11.15
N GLN A 372 4.78 9.49 10.31
CA GLN A 372 3.43 8.98 10.48
C GLN A 372 2.94 8.53 9.09
N GLY A 373 3.00 7.22 8.85
CA GLY A 373 2.76 6.62 7.53
C GLY A 373 3.73 7.16 6.46
N ASN A 374 3.16 7.75 5.41
CA ASN A 374 3.91 8.35 4.30
C ASN A 374 4.38 9.79 4.57
N ARG A 375 3.94 10.39 5.68
CA ARG A 375 4.32 11.75 6.06
C ARG A 375 5.41 11.72 7.12
N GLY A 376 6.16 12.81 7.22
CA GLY A 376 7.21 12.97 8.20
C GLY A 376 7.48 14.43 8.54
N GLN A 377 8.44 14.63 9.44
CA GLN A 377 8.98 15.95 9.76
C GLN A 377 10.44 15.81 10.22
N GLN A 378 11.29 16.78 9.88
CA GLN A 378 12.71 16.76 10.28
C GLN A 378 13.08 17.99 11.11
N PHE A 379 13.89 17.75 12.13
CA PHE A 379 14.43 18.79 13.00
C PHE A 379 15.94 18.67 13.12
N GLU A 380 16.61 19.81 13.17
CA GLU A 380 17.94 19.96 13.72
C GLU A 380 17.86 20.14 15.24
N LEU A 381 18.75 19.47 15.97
CA LEU A 381 18.83 19.49 17.42
C LEU A 381 20.06 20.25 17.87
N SER A 382 19.91 21.01 18.96
CA SER A 382 21.04 21.56 19.70
C SER A 382 20.77 21.52 21.19
N TYR A 383 21.84 21.51 21.98
CA TYR A 383 21.78 21.20 23.39
C TYR A 383 22.48 22.27 24.21
N HIS A 384 21.98 22.57 25.40
CA HIS A 384 22.71 23.41 26.34
C HIS A 384 22.75 22.75 27.72
N LYS A 385 23.95 22.31 28.11
CA LYS A 385 24.16 21.67 29.40
C LYS A 385 24.21 22.72 30.50
N ARG A 386 23.24 22.65 31.42
CA ARG A 386 23.23 23.34 32.70
C ARG A 386 23.76 22.38 33.77
N SER A 387 24.17 22.90 34.93
CA SER A 387 24.89 22.16 35.98
C SER A 387 24.35 20.76 36.29
N SER A 388 23.04 20.56 36.24
CA SER A 388 22.38 19.26 36.45
C SER A 388 21.26 18.95 35.46
N LYS A 389 21.09 19.74 34.39
CA LYS A 389 19.98 19.60 33.44
C LYS A 389 20.45 19.87 32.01
N LEU A 390 19.81 19.22 31.04
CA LEU A 390 20.01 19.51 29.62
C LEU A 390 18.83 20.32 29.11
N ASP A 391 19.10 21.42 28.42
CA ASP A 391 18.12 22.04 27.54
C ASP A 391 18.24 21.42 26.15
N VAL A 392 17.10 21.06 25.55
CA VAL A 392 17.00 20.58 24.17
C VAL A 392 16.27 21.64 23.35
N TYR A 393 16.91 22.04 22.25
CA TYR A 393 16.38 22.97 21.27
C TYR A 393 16.18 22.23 19.95
N ILE A 394 15.04 22.47 19.31
CA ILE A 394 14.69 21.87 18.03
C ILE A 394 14.46 22.98 17.00
N LYS A 395 14.97 22.80 15.79
CA LYS A 395 14.73 23.70 14.65
C LYS A 395 14.18 22.87 13.51
N GLU A 396 12.96 23.15 13.06
CA GLU A 396 12.40 22.48 11.89
C GLU A 396 13.21 22.86 10.64
N ILE A 397 13.61 21.85 9.85
CA ILE A 397 14.51 22.06 8.71
C ILE A 397 13.84 22.91 7.62
N ASP A 398 12.58 22.62 7.29
CA ASP A 398 11.91 23.22 6.13
C ASP A 398 11.45 24.66 6.37
N THR A 399 10.99 24.98 7.58
CA THR A 399 10.44 26.31 7.91
C THR A 399 11.40 27.17 8.72
N GLU A 400 12.51 26.59 9.18
CA GLU A 400 13.47 27.19 10.12
C GLU A 400 12.89 27.63 11.47
N ARG A 401 11.65 27.25 11.80
CA ARG A 401 11.02 27.56 13.08
C ARG A 401 11.75 26.84 14.21
N GLN A 402 11.96 27.54 15.32
CA GLN A 402 12.77 27.05 16.42
C GLN A 402 11.99 27.03 17.73
N PHE A 403 12.12 25.92 18.45
CA PHE A 403 11.43 25.68 19.71
C PHE A 403 12.41 25.20 20.77
N LYS A 404 12.07 25.46 22.03
CA LYS A 404 12.76 24.91 23.20
C LYS A 404 11.82 23.95 23.90
N LEU A 405 12.27 22.71 24.15
CA LEU A 405 11.52 21.76 24.97
C LEU A 405 11.35 22.31 26.41
N THR A 406 10.25 21.95 27.05
CA THR A 406 10.07 22.17 28.48
C THR A 406 11.12 21.39 29.26
N SER A 407 11.29 21.68 30.56
CA SER A 407 12.25 20.89 31.36
C SER A 407 11.82 19.43 31.47
N GLU A 408 10.52 19.16 31.55
CA GLU A 408 9.95 17.81 31.53
C GLU A 408 10.08 17.18 30.14
N GLY A 409 9.80 17.92 29.07
CA GLY A 409 9.99 17.43 27.71
C GLY A 409 11.45 17.09 27.39
N ALA A 410 12.42 17.85 27.92
CA ALA A 410 13.85 17.54 27.79
C ALA A 410 14.28 16.32 28.61
N GLU A 411 13.63 16.04 29.75
CA GLU A 411 13.83 14.82 30.54
C GLU A 411 13.24 13.62 29.79
N THR A 412 12.00 13.72 29.28
CA THR A 412 11.38 12.70 28.42
C THR A 412 12.21 12.42 27.17
N PHE A 413 12.77 13.44 26.52
CA PHE A 413 13.65 13.27 25.35
C PHE A 413 14.89 12.42 25.68
N GLN A 414 15.50 12.64 26.85
CA GLN A 414 16.64 11.84 27.30
C GLN A 414 16.22 10.42 27.66
N ASP A 415 15.05 10.26 28.29
CA ASP A 415 14.52 8.95 28.69
C ASP A 415 14.19 8.05 27.49
N VAL A 416 13.69 8.62 26.39
CA VAL A 416 13.38 7.86 25.17
C VAL A 416 14.62 7.60 24.32
N PHE A 417 15.66 8.45 24.42
CA PHE A 417 16.94 8.28 23.72
C PHE A 417 18.15 8.18 24.67
N PRO A 418 18.19 7.23 25.62
CA PRO A 418 19.25 7.18 26.63
C PRO A 418 20.64 6.98 25.99
N GLN A 419 20.71 6.20 24.91
CA GLN A 419 21.96 5.87 24.21
C GLN A 419 22.58 7.08 23.48
N ALA A 420 21.85 8.19 23.35
CA ALA A 420 22.39 9.42 22.77
C ALA A 420 23.18 10.28 23.78
N PHE A 421 23.04 9.98 25.07
CA PHE A 421 23.58 10.79 26.18
C PHE A 421 24.50 10.02 27.13
N GLU A 422 24.65 8.71 26.92
CA GLU A 422 25.70 7.85 27.49
C GLU A 422 27.05 8.09 26.83
#